data_AF-A0A355H1N5-F1
#
_entry.id   AF-A0A355H1N5-F1
#
_cell.length_a   1.000
_cell.length_b   1.000
_cell.length_c   1.000
_cell.angle_alpha   90.00
_cell.angle_beta   90.00
_cell.angle_gamma   90.00
#
_symmetry.space_group_name_H-M   'P 1'
#
loop_
_entity.id
_entity.type
_entity.pdbx_description
1 polymer ?
#
loop_
_entity_poly.entity_id
_entity_poly.type
_entity_poly.pdbx_seq_one_letter_code
_entity_poly.pdbx_strand_id
1 'polypeptide(L)'
;MEEVIPNALLDIRYFGEHNFLGVKVDGYYASTCILTRQAAQALANVQKDLAPFNMTLKIYDCYRPQQAVDHFVRWAKDIDDTKTKKEFYPTVDKRNLFR
;
A
#
# COMPACT_ATOMS: atom_id res chain seq x y z
N MET A 1 -7.14 2.15 -12.74
CA MET A 1 -6.21 1.02 -12.92
C MET A 1 -6.96 -0.22 -13.36
N GLU A 2 -8.07 -0.57 -12.70
CA GLU A 2 -8.93 -1.73 -13.06
C GLU A 2 -9.41 -1.70 -14.51
N GLU A 3 -9.65 -0.51 -15.09
CA GLU A 3 -9.96 -0.35 -16.52
C GLU A 3 -8.86 -0.83 -17.47
N VAL A 4 -7.60 -0.82 -17.01
CA VAL A 4 -6.41 -1.16 -17.82
C VAL A 4 -5.93 -2.58 -17.50
N ILE A 5 -6.05 -3.02 -16.25
CA ILE A 5 -5.60 -4.33 -15.76
C ILE A 5 -6.69 -4.95 -14.87
N PRO A 6 -7.81 -5.42 -15.45
CA PRO A 6 -8.98 -5.86 -14.68
C PRO A 6 -8.71 -7.12 -13.85
N ASN A 7 -7.70 -7.91 -14.21
CA ASN A 7 -7.39 -9.17 -13.53
C ASN A 7 -6.39 -9.01 -12.37
N ALA A 8 -5.89 -7.79 -12.12
CA ALA A 8 -5.01 -7.52 -10.99
C ALA A 8 -5.77 -7.68 -9.68
N LEU A 9 -5.15 -8.33 -8.69
CA LEU A 9 -5.73 -8.50 -7.36
C LEU A 9 -5.46 -7.26 -6.51
N LEU A 10 -6.51 -6.67 -5.96
CA LEU A 10 -6.40 -5.50 -5.08
C LEU A 10 -6.53 -5.89 -3.62
N ASP A 11 -5.55 -5.45 -2.85
CA ASP A 11 -5.49 -5.61 -1.41
C ASP A 11 -4.96 -4.28 -0.84
N ILE A 12 -5.76 -3.22 -1.01
CA ILE A 12 -5.37 -1.84 -0.72
C ILE A 12 -5.20 -1.69 0.80
N ARG A 13 -3.97 -1.91 1.28
CA ARG A 13 -3.67 -2.16 2.70
C ARG A 13 -4.04 -1.00 3.60
N TYR A 14 -3.94 0.21 3.08
CA TYR A 14 -4.21 1.44 3.82
C TYR A 14 -5.70 1.79 3.90
N PHE A 15 -6.56 1.12 3.13
CA PHE A 15 -8.01 1.20 3.32
C PHE A 15 -8.51 0.34 4.50
N GLY A 16 -7.82 -0.77 4.80
CA GLY A 16 -8.11 -1.66 5.92
C GLY A 16 -7.18 -1.45 7.11
N GLU A 17 -7.29 -2.32 8.11
CA GLU A 17 -6.45 -2.30 9.33
C GLU A 17 -5.19 -3.15 9.19
N HIS A 18 -5.11 -4.02 8.19
CA HIS A 18 -3.95 -4.90 7.96
C HIS A 18 -2.80 -4.14 7.27
N ASN A 19 -2.22 -3.19 8.00
CA ASN A 19 -1.06 -2.42 7.63
C ASN A 19 -0.23 -2.06 8.87
N PHE A 20 0.93 -1.43 8.68
CA PHE A 20 1.86 -1.15 9.78
C PHE A 20 1.34 -0.16 10.83
N LEU A 21 0.30 0.64 10.56
CA LEU A 21 -0.35 1.48 11.57
C LEU A 21 -1.37 0.69 12.40
N GLY A 22 -1.88 -0.42 11.87
CA GLY A 22 -2.94 -1.22 12.52
C GLY A 22 -4.32 -0.57 12.48
N VAL A 23 -4.48 0.50 11.70
CA VAL A 23 -5.75 1.24 11.52
C VAL A 23 -5.88 1.66 10.05
N LYS A 24 -7.09 1.99 9.63
CA LYS A 24 -7.32 2.64 8.33
C LYS A 24 -6.56 3.96 8.25
N VAL A 25 -5.87 4.19 7.15
CA VAL A 25 -5.04 5.38 6.95
C VAL A 25 -5.90 6.52 6.40
N ASP A 26 -5.79 7.69 7.04
CA ASP A 26 -6.34 8.96 6.53
C ASP A 26 -6.16 9.14 5.02
N GLY A 27 -7.27 9.42 4.34
CA GLY A 27 -7.32 9.64 2.90
C GLY A 27 -7.55 8.43 2.02
N TYR A 28 -7.51 7.20 2.56
CA TYR A 28 -7.94 6.01 1.85
C TYR A 28 -9.44 5.80 2.05
N TYR A 29 -10.28 6.49 1.28
CA TYR A 29 -11.75 6.40 1.48
C TYR A 29 -12.39 5.14 0.89
N ALA A 30 -11.74 4.50 -0.09
CA ALA A 30 -12.20 3.29 -0.77
C ALA A 30 -11.04 2.33 -1.03
N SER A 31 -11.37 1.04 -1.20
CA SER A 31 -10.42 -0.01 -1.61
C SER A 31 -10.15 0.06 -3.13
N THR A 32 -9.66 1.19 -3.60
CA THR A 32 -9.47 1.46 -5.03
C THR A 32 -8.03 1.89 -5.32
N CYS A 33 -7.49 1.41 -6.44
CA CYS A 33 -6.17 1.80 -6.93
C CYS A 33 -6.28 2.90 -8.00
N ILE A 34 -5.86 4.11 -7.63
CA ILE A 34 -5.75 5.25 -8.55
C ILE A 34 -4.30 5.36 -9.01
N LEU A 35 -4.07 5.44 -10.33
CA LEU A 35 -2.74 5.57 -10.93
C LEU A 35 -2.80 6.59 -12.06
N THR A 36 -1.65 7.18 -12.38
CA THR A 36 -1.50 7.87 -13.66
C THR A 36 -1.71 6.88 -14.81
N ARG A 37 -2.20 7.37 -15.95
CA ARG A 37 -2.38 6.54 -17.15
C ARG A 37 -1.07 5.85 -17.56
N GLN A 38 0.04 6.57 -17.49
CA GLN A 38 1.37 6.03 -17.82
C GLN A 38 1.75 4.87 -16.91
N ALA A 39 1.57 5.01 -15.59
CA ALA A 39 1.89 3.95 -14.64
C ALA A 39 0.99 2.72 -14.85
N ALA A 40 -0.32 2.93 -15.07
CA ALA A 40 -1.24 1.85 -15.38
C ALA A 40 -0.85 1.09 -16.65
N GLN A 41 -0.40 1.79 -17.69
CA GLN A 41 0.05 1.15 -18.93
C GLN A 41 1.35 0.36 -18.76
N ALA A 42 2.29 0.87 -17.96
CA ALA A 42 3.53 0.16 -17.65
C ALA A 42 3.24 -1.14 -16.88
N LEU A 43 2.37 -1.09 -15.86
CA LEU A 43 1.93 -2.28 -15.13
C LEU A 43 1.19 -3.28 -16.04
N ALA A 44 0.46 -2.81 -17.06
CA ALA A 44 -0.21 -3.69 -18.00
C ALA A 44 0.77 -4.53 -18.83
N ASN A 45 1.95 -3.97 -19.14
CA ASN A 45 3.01 -4.73 -19.80
C ASN A 45 3.58 -5.81 -18.86
N VAL A 46 3.82 -5.46 -17.59
CA VAL A 46 4.23 -6.45 -16.59
C VAL A 46 3.20 -7.57 -16.43
N GLN A 47 1.89 -7.24 -16.42
CA GLN A 47 0.84 -8.25 -16.35
C GLN A 47 0.86 -9.20 -17.56
N LYS A 48 1.22 -8.72 -18.75
CA LYS A 48 1.38 -9.58 -19.93
C LYS A 48 2.58 -10.50 -19.78
N ASP A 49 3.70 -10.00 -19.27
CA ASP A 49 4.92 -10.78 -19.05
C ASP A 49 4.72 -11.88 -18.00
N LEU A 50 3.85 -11.64 -17.01
CA LEU A 50 3.49 -12.61 -15.97
C LEU A 50 2.50 -13.69 -16.43
N ALA A 51 1.69 -13.42 -17.45
CA ALA A 51 0.60 -14.30 -17.86
C ALA A 51 1.05 -15.73 -18.25
N PRO A 52 2.18 -15.95 -18.98
CA PRO A 52 2.67 -17.29 -19.29
C PRO A 52 3.04 -18.13 -18.06
N PHE A 53 3.30 -17.49 -16.92
CA PHE A 53 3.64 -18.14 -15.67
C PHE A 53 2.42 -18.42 -14.79
N ASN A 54 1.20 -18.19 -15.29
CA ASN A 54 -0.05 -18.22 -14.51
C ASN A 54 0.00 -17.29 -13.28
N MET A 55 0.68 -16.15 -13.41
CA MET A 55 0.82 -15.15 -12.35
C MET A 55 0.04 -13.87 -12.68
N THR A 56 -0.35 -13.15 -11.62
CA THR A 56 -0.98 -11.83 -11.73
C THR A 56 -0.40 -10.86 -10.71
N LEU A 57 -0.53 -9.58 -10.99
CA LEU A 57 -0.17 -8.52 -10.07
C LEU A 57 -1.11 -8.53 -8.85
N LYS A 58 -0.52 -8.51 -7.65
CA LYS A 58 -1.23 -8.17 -6.41
C LYS A 58 -0.78 -6.78 -5.97
N ILE A 59 -1.72 -5.85 -5.89
CA ILE A 59 -1.44 -4.43 -5.65
C ILE A 59 -1.86 -4.06 -4.23
N TYR A 60 -0.90 -3.53 -3.46
CA TYR A 60 -1.07 -3.14 -2.06
C TYR A 60 -1.31 -1.64 -1.86
N ASP A 61 -0.76 -0.80 -2.73
CA ASP A 61 -0.93 0.64 -2.69
C ASP A 61 -0.72 1.26 -4.08
N CYS A 62 -1.32 2.43 -4.30
CA CYS A 62 -1.24 3.19 -5.55
C CYS A 62 -1.04 4.69 -5.24
N TYR A 63 -1.84 5.58 -5.81
CA TYR A 63 -1.84 6.98 -5.40
C TYR A 63 -2.05 7.10 -3.89
N ARG A 64 -1.10 7.75 -3.23
CA ARG A 64 -1.12 8.03 -1.80
C ARG A 64 -1.29 9.54 -1.61
N PRO A 65 -2.40 10.00 -1.01
CA PRO A 65 -2.62 11.41 -0.76
C PRO A 65 -1.68 11.93 0.35
N GLN A 66 -1.40 13.24 0.35
CA GLN A 66 -0.51 13.86 1.34
C GLN A 66 -0.95 13.59 2.79
N GLN A 67 -2.25 13.64 3.06
CA GLN A 67 -2.80 13.34 4.40
C GLN A 67 -2.47 11.93 4.91
N ALA A 68 -2.29 10.95 4.02
CA ALA A 68 -1.85 9.61 4.41
C ALA A 68 -0.38 9.61 4.84
N VAL A 69 0.46 10.37 4.13
CA VAL A 69 1.87 10.58 4.50
C VAL A 69 1.96 11.31 5.83
N ASP A 70 1.13 12.33 6.05
CA ASP A 70 1.09 13.05 7.32
C ASP A 70 0.63 12.14 8.47
N HIS A 71 -0.30 11.22 8.22
CA HIS A 71 -0.71 10.20 9.20
C HIS A 71 0.44 9.26 9.53
N PHE A 72 1.23 8.82 8.54
CA PHE A 72 2.42 8.00 8.78
C PHE A 72 3.41 8.73 9.68
N VAL A 73 3.64 10.02 9.43
CA VAL A 73 4.54 10.86 10.24
C VAL A 73 4.00 11.04 11.67
N ARG A 74 2.70 11.26 11.85
CA ARG A 74 2.08 11.34 13.19
C ARG A 74 2.24 10.02 13.94
N TRP A 75 1.93 8.90 13.30
CA TRP A 75 2.08 7.57 13.86
C TRP A 75 3.54 7.23 14.21
N ALA A 76 4.48 7.64 13.36
CA ALA A 76 5.92 7.43 13.58
C ALA A 76 6.43 8.12 14.86
N LYS A 77 5.88 9.31 15.16
CA LYS A 77 6.24 10.11 16.34
C LYS A 77 5.68 9.53 17.62
N ASP A 78 4.60 8.77 17.55
CA ASP A 78 4.07 8.00 18.69
C ASP A 78 4.89 6.72 18.88
N ILE A 79 6.03 6.83 19.56
CA ILE A 79 6.99 5.72 19.71
C ILE A 79 6.43 4.52 20.51
N ASP A 80 5.37 4.74 21.29
CA ASP A 80 4.78 3.72 22.16
C ASP A 80 3.75 2.85 21.40
N ASP A 81 3.17 3.35 20.31
CA ASP A 81 2.27 2.58 19.47
C ASP A 81 3.01 1.49 18.65
N THR A 82 3.22 0.34 19.29
CA THR A 82 3.98 -0.80 18.75
C THR A 82 3.09 -2.02 18.45
N LYS A 83 1.77 -1.84 18.37
CA LYS A 83 0.77 -2.92 18.23
C LYS A 83 1.09 -3.89 17.10
N THR A 84 1.55 -3.36 15.98
CA THR A 84 1.83 -4.06 14.72
C THR A 84 3.30 -4.48 14.57
N LYS A 85 4.17 -4.14 15.53
CA LYS A 85 5.62 -4.34 15.43
C LYS A 85 6.02 -5.76 15.09
N LYS A 86 5.41 -6.74 15.77
CA LYS A 86 5.73 -8.17 15.60
C LYS A 86 5.59 -8.64 14.15
N GLU A 87 4.63 -8.09 13.42
CA GLU A 87 4.35 -8.49 12.04
C GLU A 87 5.09 -7.61 11.03
N PHE A 88 5.01 -6.29 11.18
CA PHE A 88 5.43 -5.36 10.11
C PHE A 88 6.85 -4.83 10.23
N TYR A 89 7.40 -4.77 11.44
CA TYR A 89 8.75 -4.23 11.67
C TYR A 89 9.43 -4.89 12.89
N PRO A 90 9.53 -6.24 12.94
CA PRO A 90 9.90 -6.98 14.14
C PRO A 90 11.32 -6.68 14.64
N THR A 91 12.22 -6.36 13.71
CA THR A 91 13.64 -6.14 13.97
C THR A 91 14.04 -4.67 13.99
N VAL A 92 13.10 -3.76 13.74
CA VAL A 92 13.36 -2.33 13.63
C VAL A 92 12.84 -1.61 14.87
N ASP A 93 13.68 -0.79 15.48
CA ASP A 93 13.23 0.15 16.50
C ASP A 93 12.36 1.23 15.84
N LYS A 94 11.16 1.48 16.36
CA LYS A 94 10.20 2.44 15.79
C LYS A 94 10.82 3.83 15.59
N ARG A 95 11.77 4.22 16.46
CA ARG A 95 12.53 5.48 16.36
C ARG A 95 13.36 5.61 15.07
N ASN A 96 13.64 4.49 14.40
CA ASN A 96 14.43 4.43 13.18
C ASN A 96 13.57 4.20 11.92
N LEU A 97 12.24 4.10 12.01
CA LEU A 97 11.39 3.82 10.85
C LEU A 97 11.34 4.94 9.80
N PHE A 98 11.61 6.19 10.20
CA PHE A 98 11.49 7.37 9.33
C PHE A 98 12.68 8.32 9.48
N ARG A 99 13.86 7.78 9.79
CA ARG A 99 15.10 8.56 9.94
C ARG A 99 15.78 8.81 8.61
#